data_AF-A0A927GL58-F1
#
_entry.id   AF-A0A927GL58-F1
#
_cell.length_a   1.000
_cell.length_b   1.000
_cell.length_c   1.000
_cell.angle_alpha   90.00
_cell.angle_beta   90.00
_cell.angle_gamma   90.00
#
_symmetry.space_group_name_H-M   'P 1'
#
loop_
_entity.id
_entity.type
_entity.pdbx_description
1 polymer ?
#
loop_
_entity_poly.entity_id
_entity_poly.type
_entity_poly.pdbx_seq_one_letter_code
_entity_poly.pdbx_strand_id
1 'polypeptide(L)'
;MKNFSLKSVLSLFTFIAVLSGCSKKDVAPQQPEAAVTTQDAVVTSYMVKGYLFVRLPGPFNLGHTGVGYEVREMSGTKVSRTYTYCGGVEGYASLPVIPRGVNNGGWNQFGYTNNATMLRTMRAPYGYTAYKFERAFRTVTLAQIHRAEGIINGFAARGYNVSGNNCMNASYEVLQALGAPGMAWPLTNWAPKDQYSRTVNGWSGSNSL
;
A
#
# COMPACT_ATOMS: atom_id res chain seq x y z
N MET A 1 -35.99 35.83 29.05
CA MET A 1 -35.32 36.93 29.78
C MET A 1 -34.51 36.34 30.93
N LYS A 2 -33.28 36.87 31.12
CA LYS A 2 -32.28 36.64 32.20
C LYS A 2 -31.46 35.33 32.06
N ASN A 3 -30.28 35.32 31.45
CA ASN A 3 -28.96 35.93 31.77
C ASN A 3 -28.35 35.47 33.12
N PHE A 4 -27.29 34.66 33.04
CA PHE A 4 -26.23 34.48 34.04
C PHE A 4 -24.92 34.26 33.25
N SER A 5 -24.08 35.27 33.05
CA SER A 5 -23.16 35.99 33.96
C SER A 5 -21.80 35.31 34.13
N LEU A 6 -20.85 35.91 33.41
CA LEU A 6 -19.39 35.88 33.45
C LEU A 6 -18.79 35.79 34.87
N LYS A 7 -17.80 34.92 35.06
CA LYS A 7 -16.70 35.17 36.00
C LYS A 7 -15.35 34.89 35.35
N SER A 8 -14.67 36.01 35.13
CA SER A 8 -13.29 36.16 34.70
C SER A 8 -12.32 35.56 35.74
N VAL A 9 -11.28 34.86 35.28
CA VAL A 9 -10.05 34.68 36.06
C VAL A 9 -8.90 35.20 35.22
N LEU A 10 -8.47 36.40 35.61
CA LEU A 10 -7.33 37.15 35.13
C LEU A 10 -6.08 36.52 35.78
N SER A 11 -5.21 35.87 35.00
CA SER A 11 -3.92 35.40 35.51
C SER A 11 -2.81 36.31 35.00
N LEU A 12 -2.29 37.10 35.94
CA LEU A 12 -1.17 38.01 35.83
C LEU A 12 0.13 37.17 35.77
N PHE A 13 0.86 37.21 34.65
CA PHE A 13 2.22 36.68 34.59
C PHE A 13 3.23 37.81 34.45
N THR A 14 3.99 37.96 35.52
CA THR A 14 5.13 38.85 35.71
C THR A 14 6.25 38.50 34.74
N PHE A 15 6.66 39.45 33.91
CA PHE A 15 7.89 39.37 33.11
C PHE A 15 9.10 39.65 34.02
N ILE A 16 9.94 38.64 34.24
CA ILE A 16 11.29 38.82 34.79
C ILE A 16 12.26 38.88 33.60
N ALA A 17 12.86 40.05 33.38
CA ALA A 17 13.97 40.21 32.45
C ALA A 17 15.26 39.69 33.11
N VAL A 18 15.82 38.61 32.56
CA VAL A 18 17.18 38.15 32.90
C VAL A 18 18.11 38.52 31.73
N LEU A 19 18.93 39.55 31.95
CA LEU A 19 20.07 39.88 31.10
C LEU A 19 21.13 38.79 31.25
N SER A 20 21.26 37.95 30.22
CA SER A 20 22.37 37.00 30.10
C SER A 20 23.33 37.50 29.02
N GLY A 21 24.51 37.95 29.45
CA GLY A 21 25.60 38.31 28.56
C GLY A 21 26.17 37.08 27.86
N CYS A 22 26.00 37.00 26.55
CA CYS A 22 26.73 36.03 25.71
C CYS A 22 28.03 36.66 25.22
N SER A 23 29.14 36.18 25.77
CA SER A 23 30.48 36.35 25.22
C SER A 23 30.53 35.83 23.78
N LYS A 24 30.84 36.69 22.82
CA LYS A 24 31.07 36.31 21.42
C LYS A 24 32.35 35.47 21.36
N LYS A 25 32.23 34.17 21.10
CA LYS A 25 33.33 33.38 20.53
C LYS A 25 33.41 33.70 19.05
N ASP A 26 34.58 34.13 18.60
CA ASP A 26 34.91 34.26 17.19
C ASP A 26 34.80 32.89 16.53
N VAL A 27 33.74 32.70 15.74
CA VAL A 27 33.54 31.51 14.91
C VAL A 27 34.38 31.72 13.65
N ALA A 28 35.41 30.89 13.47
CA ALA A 28 36.19 30.86 12.25
C ALA A 28 35.25 30.66 11.04
N PRO A 29 35.48 31.34 9.90
CA PRO A 29 34.63 31.19 8.72
C PRO A 29 34.64 29.72 8.26
N GLN A 30 33.48 29.09 8.31
CA GLN A 30 33.28 27.74 7.77
C GLN A 30 33.59 27.77 6.27
N GLN A 31 34.57 26.97 5.87
CA GLN A 31 34.90 26.71 4.47
C GLN A 31 33.63 26.15 3.79
N PRO A 32 33.19 26.71 2.64
CA PRO A 32 31.99 26.24 1.98
C PRO A 32 32.16 24.78 1.60
N GLU A 33 31.39 23.91 2.25
CA GLU A 33 31.29 22.50 1.93
C GLU A 33 30.81 22.39 0.49
N ALA A 34 31.62 21.78 -0.38
CA ALA A 34 31.28 21.60 -1.78
C ALA A 34 29.94 20.88 -1.88
N ALA A 35 28.96 21.50 -2.55
CA ALA A 35 27.66 20.91 -2.78
C ALA A 35 27.85 19.58 -3.53
N VAL A 36 27.71 18.46 -2.83
CA VAL A 36 27.68 17.14 -3.44
C VAL A 36 26.38 17.07 -4.23
N THR A 37 26.46 17.32 -5.53
CA THR A 37 25.38 17.04 -6.46
C THR A 37 25.26 15.53 -6.60
N THR A 38 24.40 14.92 -5.78
CA THR A 38 23.95 13.54 -6.01
C THR A 38 23.18 13.53 -7.32
N GLN A 39 23.84 13.07 -8.39
CA GLN A 39 23.19 12.85 -9.67
C GLN A 39 22.22 11.68 -9.47
N ASP A 40 20.91 11.95 -9.52
CA ASP A 40 19.90 10.91 -9.38
C ASP A 40 20.14 9.82 -10.42
N ALA A 41 20.17 8.56 -9.98
CA ALA A 41 20.39 7.43 -10.87
C ALA A 41 19.29 7.39 -11.93
N VAL A 42 19.67 7.47 -13.21
CA VAL A 42 18.72 7.40 -14.33
C VAL A 42 18.04 6.03 -14.32
N VAL A 43 16.71 6.02 -14.22
CA VAL A 43 15.90 4.79 -14.32
C VAL A 43 15.82 4.36 -15.77
N THR A 44 16.23 3.12 -16.03
CA THR A 44 16.32 2.52 -17.37
C THR A 44 15.31 1.40 -17.60
N SER A 45 14.83 0.75 -16.53
CA SER A 45 13.80 -0.29 -16.59
C SER A 45 13.15 -0.52 -15.23
N TYR A 46 12.06 -1.28 -15.22
CA TYR A 46 11.36 -1.69 -14.00
C TYR A 46 11.32 -3.20 -13.89
N MET A 47 11.50 -3.70 -12.66
CA MET A 47 11.27 -5.09 -12.32
C MET A 47 10.17 -5.17 -11.27
N VAL A 48 9.16 -6.00 -11.53
CA VAL A 48 7.99 -6.10 -10.65
C VAL A 48 7.85 -7.52 -10.13
N LYS A 49 7.37 -7.64 -8.89
CA LYS A 49 6.97 -8.90 -8.27
C LYS A 49 5.54 -8.76 -7.73
N GLY A 50 4.60 -9.53 -8.27
CA GLY A 50 3.22 -9.58 -7.81
C GLY A 50 3.02 -10.52 -6.63
N TYR A 51 2.08 -10.19 -5.75
CA TYR A 51 1.71 -10.98 -4.58
C TYR A 51 0.18 -11.11 -4.51
N LEU A 52 -0.28 -12.34 -4.32
CA LEU A 52 -1.67 -12.67 -4.04
C LEU A 52 -1.74 -13.19 -2.61
N PHE A 53 -2.55 -12.54 -1.79
CA PHE A 53 -2.72 -12.86 -0.38
C PHE A 53 -4.07 -13.53 -0.16
N VAL A 54 -4.15 -14.40 0.84
CA VAL A 54 -5.41 -15.00 1.28
C VAL A 54 -5.54 -14.95 2.81
N ARG A 55 -6.75 -14.68 3.28
CA ARG A 55 -7.17 -14.80 4.69
C ARG A 55 -8.08 -16.00 4.83
N LEU A 56 -7.69 -16.95 5.69
CA LEU A 56 -8.43 -18.18 5.98
C LEU A 56 -8.60 -18.38 7.51
N PRO A 57 -9.79 -18.78 8.00
CA PRO A 57 -11.04 -18.84 7.23
C PRO A 57 -11.50 -17.41 6.87
N GLY A 58 -12.06 -17.26 5.67
CA GLY A 58 -12.77 -16.03 5.29
C GLY A 58 -14.27 -16.13 5.56
N PRO A 59 -15.04 -15.09 5.20
CA PRO A 59 -16.50 -15.12 5.28
C PRO A 59 -17.07 -16.39 4.65
N PHE A 60 -18.00 -17.05 5.34
CA PHE A 60 -18.65 -18.30 4.90
C PHE A 60 -17.67 -19.43 4.51
N ASN A 61 -16.45 -19.44 5.06
CA ASN A 61 -15.38 -20.40 4.72
C ASN A 61 -14.96 -20.37 3.23
N LEU A 62 -15.20 -19.26 2.53
CA LEU A 62 -14.80 -19.05 1.13
C LEU A 62 -13.40 -18.44 1.01
N GLY A 63 -12.90 -17.81 2.08
CA GLY A 63 -11.65 -17.06 2.08
C GLY A 63 -11.85 -15.59 1.75
N HIS A 64 -10.76 -14.83 1.72
CA HIS A 64 -10.72 -13.44 1.28
C HIS A 64 -9.37 -13.16 0.62
N THR A 65 -9.35 -12.49 -0.52
CA THR A 65 -8.12 -12.20 -1.27
C THR A 65 -7.73 -10.74 -1.19
N GLY A 66 -6.43 -10.52 -1.13
CA GLY A 66 -5.80 -9.20 -1.18
C GLY A 66 -4.62 -9.23 -2.13
N VAL A 67 -4.09 -8.07 -2.44
CA VAL A 67 -3.04 -7.92 -3.44
C VAL A 67 -1.90 -7.07 -2.91
N GLY A 68 -0.70 -7.36 -3.40
CA GLY A 68 0.42 -6.44 -3.30
C GLY A 68 1.38 -6.62 -4.45
N TYR A 69 2.28 -5.66 -4.62
CA TYR A 69 3.37 -5.76 -5.58
C TYR A 69 4.57 -4.95 -5.12
N GLU A 70 5.75 -5.44 -5.47
CA GLU A 70 7.02 -4.75 -5.29
C GLU A 70 7.50 -4.25 -6.65
N VAL A 71 7.86 -2.97 -6.72
CA VAL A 71 8.50 -2.35 -7.88
C VAL A 71 9.95 -2.06 -7.52
N ARG A 72 10.86 -2.48 -8.41
CA ARG A 72 12.27 -2.10 -8.36
C ARG A 72 12.60 -1.28 -9.59
N GLU A 73 13.01 -0.05 -9.37
CA GLU A 73 13.56 0.82 -10.40
C GLU A 73 15.01 0.41 -10.64
N MET A 74 15.38 0.26 -11.91
CA MET A 74 16.68 -0.25 -12.31
C MET A 74 17.46 0.82 -13.07
N SER A 75 18.69 1.10 -12.63
CA SER A 75 19.68 1.85 -13.41
C SER A 75 20.70 0.85 -13.98
N GLY A 76 20.53 0.50 -15.25
CA GLY A 76 21.18 -0.66 -15.85
C GLY A 76 20.80 -1.95 -15.13
N THR A 77 21.80 -2.61 -14.52
CA THR A 77 21.60 -3.86 -13.77
C THR A 77 21.38 -3.65 -12.27
N LYS A 78 21.57 -2.42 -11.76
CA LYS A 78 21.48 -2.10 -10.33
C LYS A 78 20.08 -1.60 -9.97
N VAL A 79 19.61 -1.97 -8.79
CA VAL A 79 18.38 -1.41 -8.21
C VAL A 79 18.72 0.00 -7.70
N SER A 80 18.06 1.03 -8.23
CA SER A 80 18.16 2.41 -7.72
C SER A 80 17.16 2.66 -6.61
N ARG A 81 15.96 2.06 -6.70
CA ARG A 81 14.89 2.22 -5.72
C ARG A 81 14.02 0.98 -5.64
N THR A 82 13.48 0.69 -4.46
CA THR A 82 12.42 -0.30 -4.26
C THR A 82 11.26 0.34 -3.50
N TYR A 83 10.04 0.07 -3.95
CA TYR A 83 8.82 0.44 -3.25
C TYR A 83 7.76 -0.64 -3.43
N THR A 84 6.78 -0.65 -2.53
CA THR A 84 5.71 -1.65 -2.54
C THR A 84 4.35 -0.99 -2.37
N TYR A 85 3.34 -1.69 -2.88
CA TYR A 85 1.93 -1.37 -2.71
C TYR A 85 1.20 -2.61 -2.21
N CYS A 86 0.20 -2.43 -1.35
CA CYS A 86 -0.75 -3.47 -1.01
C CYS A 86 -2.13 -2.91 -0.69
N GLY A 87 -3.13 -3.78 -0.73
CA GLY A 87 -4.52 -3.40 -0.50
C GLY A 87 -5.48 -4.58 -0.56
N GLY A 88 -6.73 -4.29 -0.17
CA GLY A 88 -7.83 -5.24 -0.22
C GLY A 88 -9.17 -4.52 -0.38
N VAL A 89 -10.18 -5.27 -0.81
CA VAL A 89 -11.58 -4.82 -0.91
C VAL A 89 -12.43 -5.74 -0.04
N GLU A 90 -12.73 -5.31 1.19
CA GLU A 90 -13.30 -6.17 2.23
C GLU A 90 -14.78 -6.52 2.00
N GLY A 91 -15.56 -5.58 1.43
CA GLY A 91 -17.01 -5.58 1.58
C GLY A 91 -17.39 -5.06 2.97
N TYR A 92 -18.49 -4.32 3.08
CA TYR A 92 -18.90 -3.69 4.34
C TYR A 92 -20.30 -4.14 4.76
N ALA A 93 -20.51 -4.31 6.07
CA ALA A 93 -21.80 -4.63 6.69
C ALA A 93 -22.53 -5.88 6.11
N SER A 94 -21.77 -6.84 5.56
CA SER A 94 -22.32 -8.04 4.92
C SER A 94 -23.27 -7.75 3.73
N LEU A 95 -23.17 -6.56 3.13
CA LEU A 95 -23.99 -6.19 2.00
C LEU A 95 -23.52 -6.93 0.73
N PRO A 96 -24.42 -7.60 0.00
CA PRO A 96 -24.04 -8.31 -1.23
C PRO A 96 -23.67 -7.34 -2.36
N VAL A 97 -24.18 -6.11 -2.30
CA VAL A 97 -23.94 -5.04 -3.28
C VAL A 97 -23.74 -3.71 -2.55
N ILE A 98 -22.71 -2.97 -2.95
CA ILE A 98 -22.42 -1.60 -2.53
C ILE A 98 -22.24 -0.76 -3.80
N PRO A 99 -23.00 0.33 -4.00
CA PRO A 99 -22.85 1.18 -5.18
C PRO A 99 -21.43 1.74 -5.35
N ARG A 100 -21.02 2.03 -6.60
CA ARG A 100 -19.74 2.72 -6.86
C ARG A 100 -19.75 4.10 -6.21
N GLY A 101 -18.57 4.56 -5.77
CA GLY A 101 -18.40 5.82 -5.04
C GLY A 101 -18.69 5.72 -3.54
N VAL A 102 -19.33 4.64 -3.08
CA VAL A 102 -19.57 4.37 -1.66
C VAL A 102 -18.42 3.56 -1.08
N ASN A 103 -18.01 3.89 0.16
CA ASN A 103 -16.99 3.15 0.87
C ASN A 103 -17.40 1.68 1.06
N ASN A 104 -16.61 0.77 0.49
CA ASN A 104 -16.81 -0.67 0.55
C ASN A 104 -15.91 -1.38 1.58
N GLY A 105 -15.25 -0.63 2.47
CA GLY A 105 -14.23 -1.15 3.39
C GLY A 105 -12.86 -1.38 2.72
N GLY A 106 -12.71 -1.00 1.46
CA GLY A 106 -11.46 -1.11 0.72
C GLY A 106 -10.39 -0.18 1.27
N TRP A 107 -9.15 -0.63 1.18
CA TRP A 107 -7.99 0.05 1.73
C TRP A 107 -6.76 -0.20 0.86
N ASN A 108 -5.78 0.69 0.96
CA ASN A 108 -4.48 0.53 0.35
C ASN A 108 -3.39 1.11 1.25
N GLN A 109 -2.15 0.69 0.99
CA GLN A 109 -0.93 1.19 1.61
C GLN A 109 0.18 1.21 0.54
N PHE A 110 1.04 2.22 0.59
CA PHE A 110 2.11 2.40 -0.39
C PHE A 110 3.40 2.92 0.25
N GLY A 111 4.50 2.77 -0.49
CA GLY A 111 5.76 3.45 -0.19
C GLY A 111 6.69 2.72 0.76
N TYR A 112 6.45 1.43 1.07
CA TYR A 112 7.43 0.69 1.88
C TYR A 112 8.66 0.32 1.05
N THR A 113 9.84 0.52 1.63
CA THR A 113 11.14 0.27 0.99
C THR A 113 11.51 -1.21 0.86
N ASN A 114 10.71 -2.12 1.44
CA ASN A 114 10.90 -3.55 1.35
C ASN A 114 9.58 -4.34 1.42
N ASN A 115 9.60 -5.57 0.92
CA ASN A 115 8.46 -6.48 0.98
C ASN A 115 8.10 -6.93 2.41
N ALA A 116 9.06 -7.04 3.33
CA ALA A 116 8.78 -7.47 4.71
C ALA A 116 7.75 -6.57 5.41
N THR A 117 7.79 -5.26 5.14
CA THR A 117 6.80 -4.33 5.68
C THR A 117 5.43 -4.55 5.06
N MET A 118 5.35 -4.76 3.74
CA MET A 118 4.11 -5.13 3.07
C MET A 118 3.51 -6.42 3.65
N LEU A 119 4.31 -7.47 3.86
CA LEU A 119 3.86 -8.73 4.45
C LEU A 119 3.33 -8.53 5.88
N ARG A 120 4.03 -7.74 6.69
CA ARG A 120 3.59 -7.37 8.04
C ARG A 120 2.29 -6.57 8.02
N THR A 121 2.12 -5.66 7.08
CA THR A 121 0.87 -4.91 6.89
C THR A 121 -0.27 -5.83 6.48
N MET A 122 -0.06 -6.78 5.57
CA MET A 122 -1.10 -7.76 5.23
C MET A 122 -1.49 -8.61 6.45
N ARG A 123 -0.52 -8.98 7.30
CA ARG A 123 -0.79 -9.80 8.51
C ARG A 123 -1.46 -9.02 9.65
N ALA A 124 -0.81 -7.97 10.16
CA ALA A 124 -1.04 -7.48 11.51
C ALA A 124 -2.19 -6.46 11.68
N PRO A 125 -2.55 -5.65 10.67
CA PRO A 125 -3.86 -4.98 10.69
C PRO A 125 -4.97 -5.71 9.93
N TYR A 126 -4.66 -6.49 8.89
CA TYR A 126 -5.70 -7.01 7.97
C TYR A 126 -5.94 -8.53 8.03
N GLY A 127 -5.14 -9.25 8.80
CA GLY A 127 -5.39 -10.65 9.16
C GLY A 127 -5.19 -11.65 8.02
N TYR A 128 -4.45 -11.29 6.96
CA TYR A 128 -4.08 -12.26 5.93
C TYR A 128 -3.17 -13.33 6.54
N THR A 129 -3.37 -14.59 6.11
CA THR A 129 -2.74 -15.76 6.72
C THR A 129 -1.71 -16.42 5.82
N ALA A 130 -1.85 -16.27 4.50
CA ALA A 130 -0.91 -16.82 3.54
C ALA A 130 -0.78 -15.96 2.27
N TYR A 131 0.28 -16.19 1.53
CA TYR A 131 0.52 -15.53 0.25
C TYR A 131 1.25 -16.43 -0.76
N LYS A 132 1.00 -16.14 -2.03
CA LYS A 132 1.81 -16.56 -3.17
C LYS A 132 2.40 -15.33 -3.82
N PHE A 133 3.56 -15.48 -4.44
CA PHE A 133 4.17 -14.42 -5.22
C PHE A 133 4.60 -14.96 -6.58
N GLU A 134 4.54 -14.12 -7.58
CA GLU A 134 5.07 -14.42 -8.90
C GLU A 134 6.58 -14.23 -8.92
N ARG A 135 7.31 -14.96 -9.77
CA ARG A 135 8.71 -14.63 -10.03
C ARG A 135 8.80 -13.19 -10.58
N ALA A 136 9.83 -12.45 -10.15
CA ALA A 136 10.00 -11.07 -10.62
C ALA A 136 10.26 -11.02 -12.13
N PHE A 137 9.60 -10.09 -12.83
CA PHE A 137 9.67 -9.95 -14.28
C PHE A 137 10.04 -8.52 -14.68
N ARG A 138 10.78 -8.38 -15.79
CA ARG A 138 11.47 -7.14 -16.19
C ARG A 138 10.79 -6.38 -17.33
N THR A 139 9.65 -6.87 -17.81
CA THR A 139 8.94 -6.33 -18.98
C THR A 139 7.84 -5.34 -18.60
N VAL A 140 7.91 -4.74 -17.40
CA VAL A 140 6.89 -3.80 -16.94
C VAL A 140 7.26 -2.36 -17.30
N THR A 141 6.31 -1.65 -17.89
CA THR A 141 6.42 -0.23 -18.21
C THR A 141 5.90 0.62 -17.06
N LEU A 142 6.36 1.87 -16.98
CA LEU A 142 5.82 2.85 -16.02
C LEU A 142 4.31 3.03 -16.16
N ALA A 143 3.78 2.98 -17.40
CA ALA A 143 2.34 3.08 -17.65
C ALA A 143 1.53 1.93 -17.04
N GLN A 144 2.09 0.70 -17.03
CA GLN A 144 1.45 -0.45 -16.37
C GLN A 144 1.47 -0.30 -14.84
N ILE A 145 2.57 0.21 -14.28
CA ILE A 145 2.66 0.52 -12.85
C ILE A 145 1.61 1.56 -12.46
N HIS A 146 1.54 2.70 -13.16
CA HIS A 146 0.54 3.74 -12.90
C HIS A 146 -0.90 3.24 -13.06
N ARG A 147 -1.17 2.31 -14.00
CA ARG A 147 -2.49 1.68 -14.12
C ARG A 147 -2.81 0.83 -12.89
N ALA A 148 -1.88 0.03 -12.40
CA ALA A 148 -2.05 -0.78 -11.20
C ALA A 148 -2.24 0.11 -9.94
N GLU A 149 -1.49 1.20 -9.84
CA GLU A 149 -1.64 2.24 -8.80
C GLU A 149 -3.03 2.88 -8.84
N GLY A 150 -3.51 3.27 -10.02
CA GLY A 150 -4.85 3.83 -10.18
C GLY A 150 -5.96 2.88 -9.70
N ILE A 151 -5.81 1.58 -9.98
CA ILE A 151 -6.76 0.55 -9.54
C ILE A 151 -6.72 0.41 -8.01
N ILE A 152 -5.54 0.25 -7.40
CA ILE A 152 -5.41 0.00 -5.96
C ILE A 152 -5.81 1.24 -5.12
N ASN A 153 -5.51 2.44 -5.61
CA ASN A 153 -5.91 3.70 -4.97
C ASN A 153 -7.45 3.87 -4.98
N GLY A 154 -8.13 3.31 -5.98
CA GLY A 154 -9.58 3.35 -6.12
C GLY A 154 -10.35 2.34 -5.26
N PHE A 155 -9.68 1.46 -4.50
CA PHE A 155 -10.33 0.35 -3.79
C PHE A 155 -11.49 0.79 -2.90
N ALA A 156 -11.31 1.82 -2.08
CA ALA A 156 -12.33 2.32 -1.16
C ALA A 156 -13.62 2.78 -1.88
N ALA A 157 -13.50 3.41 -3.05
CA ALA A 157 -14.62 3.96 -3.82
C ALA A 157 -15.13 3.01 -4.92
N ARG A 158 -14.60 1.80 -5.00
CA ARG A 158 -14.89 0.86 -6.08
C ARG A 158 -16.32 0.31 -6.06
N GLY A 159 -17.02 0.43 -4.92
CA GLY A 159 -18.26 -0.31 -4.65
C GLY A 159 -17.98 -1.81 -4.47
N TYR A 160 -19.02 -2.62 -4.40
CA TYR A 160 -18.91 -4.06 -4.18
C TYR A 160 -20.06 -4.81 -4.87
N ASN A 161 -19.76 -5.96 -5.46
CA ASN A 161 -20.75 -6.95 -5.89
C ASN A 161 -20.12 -8.34 -5.85
N VAL A 162 -20.72 -9.25 -5.11
CA VAL A 162 -20.25 -10.64 -4.95
C VAL A 162 -20.00 -11.34 -6.29
N SER A 163 -20.77 -11.06 -7.34
CA SER A 163 -20.67 -11.78 -8.62
C SER A 163 -19.61 -11.26 -9.61
N GLY A 164 -19.07 -10.05 -9.42
CA GLY A 164 -18.17 -9.46 -10.43
C GLY A 164 -17.44 -8.18 -10.04
N ASN A 165 -17.59 -7.70 -8.82
CA ASN A 165 -16.85 -6.55 -8.29
C ASN A 165 -16.49 -6.79 -6.82
N ASN A 166 -15.70 -7.83 -6.56
CA ASN A 166 -15.33 -8.26 -5.20
C ASN A 166 -13.80 -8.25 -4.99
N CYS A 167 -13.36 -8.79 -3.85
CA CYS A 167 -11.94 -8.91 -3.47
C CYS A 167 -11.07 -9.66 -4.50
N MET A 168 -11.62 -10.68 -5.16
CA MET A 168 -10.92 -11.46 -6.20
C MET A 168 -10.76 -10.64 -7.47
N ASN A 169 -11.81 -9.94 -7.91
CA ASN A 169 -11.76 -9.08 -9.09
C ASN A 169 -10.76 -7.93 -8.88
N ALA A 170 -10.81 -7.27 -7.73
CA ALA A 170 -9.91 -6.18 -7.40
C ALA A 170 -8.44 -6.62 -7.40
N SER A 171 -8.15 -7.77 -6.78
CA SER A 171 -6.80 -8.34 -6.74
C SER A 171 -6.34 -8.77 -8.14
N TYR A 172 -7.23 -9.38 -8.93
CA TYR A 172 -6.97 -9.78 -10.30
C TYR A 172 -6.65 -8.59 -11.21
N GLU A 173 -7.43 -7.51 -11.16
CA GLU A 173 -7.23 -6.33 -12.02
C GLU A 173 -5.89 -5.64 -11.76
N VAL A 174 -5.47 -5.52 -10.51
CA VAL A 174 -4.16 -4.94 -10.16
C VAL A 174 -3.02 -5.76 -10.76
N LEU A 175 -3.04 -7.08 -10.57
CA LEU A 175 -1.97 -7.97 -11.05
C LEU A 175 -2.00 -8.13 -12.58
N GLN A 176 -3.19 -8.14 -13.19
CA GLN A 176 -3.34 -8.15 -14.64
C GLN A 176 -2.82 -6.85 -15.27
N ALA A 177 -3.03 -5.69 -14.64
CA ALA A 177 -2.49 -4.42 -15.13
C ALA A 177 -0.95 -4.41 -15.19
N LEU A 178 -0.30 -5.13 -14.28
CA LEU A 178 1.14 -5.36 -14.29
C LEU A 178 1.57 -6.41 -15.31
N GLY A 179 0.64 -7.20 -15.85
CA GLY A 179 0.93 -8.29 -16.78
C GLY A 179 1.31 -9.61 -16.10
N ALA A 180 0.96 -9.80 -14.82
CA ALA A 180 1.28 -11.01 -14.07
C ALA A 180 0.61 -12.25 -14.72
N PRO A 181 1.39 -13.22 -15.25
CA PRO A 181 0.86 -14.42 -15.89
C PRO A 181 0.27 -15.40 -14.87
N GLY A 182 -0.55 -16.33 -15.35
CA GLY A 182 -0.90 -17.55 -14.61
C GLY A 182 -1.82 -17.36 -13.39
N MET A 183 -2.39 -16.17 -13.20
CA MET A 183 -3.45 -15.98 -12.24
C MET A 183 -4.75 -16.67 -12.65
N ALA A 184 -5.39 -17.33 -11.70
CA ALA A 184 -6.70 -17.91 -11.90
C ALA A 184 -7.76 -16.81 -12.11
N TRP A 185 -8.55 -16.94 -13.17
CA TRP A 185 -9.62 -16.00 -13.49
C TRP A 185 -10.76 -16.08 -12.46
N PRO A 186 -11.23 -14.96 -11.87
CA PRO A 186 -12.25 -15.00 -10.82
C PRO A 186 -13.57 -15.67 -11.24
N LEU A 187 -14.03 -15.47 -12.49
CA LEU A 187 -15.31 -16.03 -12.94
C LEU A 187 -15.34 -17.55 -13.05
N THR A 188 -14.19 -18.23 -13.01
CA THR A 188 -14.12 -19.70 -12.98
C THR A 188 -13.69 -20.24 -11.61
N ASN A 189 -13.52 -19.35 -10.63
CA ASN A 189 -13.01 -19.65 -9.28
C ASN A 189 -13.77 -18.81 -8.26
N TRP A 190 -15.05 -19.13 -8.02
CA TRP A 190 -15.99 -18.26 -7.31
C TRP A 190 -15.69 -18.05 -5.82
N ALA A 191 -14.81 -18.87 -5.23
CA ALA A 191 -14.32 -18.67 -3.88
C ALA A 191 -12.88 -18.13 -3.88
N PRO A 192 -12.55 -17.12 -3.04
CA PRO A 192 -11.19 -16.61 -2.91
C PRO A 192 -10.13 -17.68 -2.62
N LYS A 193 -10.47 -18.69 -1.79
CA LYS A 193 -9.59 -19.83 -1.50
C LYS A 193 -9.28 -20.67 -2.75
N ASP A 194 -10.24 -20.80 -3.67
CA ASP A 194 -10.09 -21.58 -4.89
C ASP A 194 -9.24 -20.80 -5.91
N GLN A 195 -9.51 -19.50 -6.09
CA GLN A 195 -8.68 -18.63 -6.93
C GLN A 195 -7.22 -18.65 -6.46
N TYR A 196 -6.99 -18.51 -5.15
CA TYR A 196 -5.67 -18.59 -4.55
C TYR A 196 -5.02 -19.95 -4.80
N SER A 197 -5.75 -21.05 -4.58
CA SER A 197 -5.23 -22.41 -4.75
C SER A 197 -4.85 -22.71 -6.20
N ARG A 198 -5.67 -22.30 -7.17
CA ARG A 198 -5.47 -22.54 -8.62
C ARG A 198 -4.46 -21.62 -9.29
N THR A 199 -4.01 -20.57 -8.62
CA THR A 199 -2.91 -19.72 -9.10
C THR A 199 -1.58 -20.44 -8.87
N VAL A 200 -1.03 -21.07 -9.92
CA VAL A 200 0.13 -21.98 -9.80
C VAL A 200 1.21 -21.76 -10.88
N ASN A 201 0.84 -21.36 -12.10
CA ASN A 201 1.80 -21.24 -13.21
C ASN A 201 2.60 -19.94 -13.13
N GLY A 202 3.89 -20.02 -12.75
CA GLY A 202 4.75 -18.84 -12.56
C GLY A 202 4.68 -18.26 -11.14
N TRP A 203 3.88 -18.87 -10.27
CA TRP A 203 3.69 -18.46 -8.87
C TRP A 203 4.38 -19.43 -7.91
N SER A 204 4.79 -18.92 -6.77
CA SER A 204 5.32 -19.73 -5.68
C SER A 204 4.25 -20.65 -5.09
N GLY A 205 4.70 -21.65 -4.31
CA GLY A 205 3.81 -22.38 -3.40
C GLY A 205 3.20 -21.46 -2.34
N SER A 206 2.23 -21.96 -1.59
CA SER A 206 1.63 -21.20 -0.48
C SER A 206 2.66 -20.96 0.63
N ASN A 207 2.83 -19.71 1.04
CA ASN A 207 3.71 -19.32 2.14
C ASN A 207 2.85 -18.78 3.29
N SER A 208 3.17 -19.14 4.53
CA SER A 208 2.54 -18.55 5.71
C SER A 208 3.03 -17.11 5.94
N LEU A 209 2.16 -16.26 6.48
CA LEU A 209 2.48 -14.90 6.92
C LEU A 209 2.86 -14.83 8.40
#